data_AF-A0A955N7M1-F1
#
_entry.id   AF-A0A955N7M1-F1
#
_cell.length_a   1.000
_cell.length_b   1.000
_cell.length_c   1.000
_cell.angle_alpha   90.00
_cell.angle_beta   90.00
_cell.angle_gamma   90.00
#
_symmetry.space_group_name_H-M   'P 1'
#
loop_
_entity.id
_entity.type
_entity.pdbx_description
1 polymer ?
#
loop_
_entity_poly.entity_id
_entity_poly.type
_entity_poly.pdbx_seq_one_letter_code
_entity_poly.pdbx_strand_id
1 'polypeptide(L)'
;EFVCIPVPGHTPGSMALHYRNRFLFSGDHLWWNRNLQQLGTPERLVWDDACLKRSVRKLLNHSFEWVLPGHGERIHLHHRDMKQALDQLLQRRWNFRPSSM
;
A
#
# COMPACT_ATOMS: atom_id res chain seq x y z
N GLU A 1 9.19 -9.25 -15.33
CA GLU A 1 10.34 -8.68 -14.59
C GLU A 1 9.86 -8.14 -13.26
N PHE A 2 10.74 -8.06 -12.27
CA PHE A 2 10.47 -7.45 -10.96
C PHE A 2 10.93 -5.99 -10.96
N VAL A 3 10.12 -5.12 -10.37
CA VAL A 3 10.46 -3.72 -10.10
C VAL A 3 10.50 -3.51 -8.60
N CYS A 4 11.65 -3.04 -8.12
CA CYS A 4 11.83 -2.65 -6.73
C CYS A 4 11.24 -1.26 -6.49
N ILE A 5 10.29 -1.14 -5.56
CA ILE A 5 9.68 0.13 -5.16
C ILE A 5 10.10 0.42 -3.72
N PRO A 6 11.01 1.37 -3.48
CA PRO A 6 11.33 1.79 -2.12
C PRO A 6 10.05 2.29 -1.43
N VAL A 7 9.75 1.88 -0.21
CA VAL A 7 8.54 2.32 0.52
C VAL A 7 8.87 2.62 1.99
N PRO A 8 9.81 3.56 2.25
CA PRO A 8 10.21 3.91 3.60
C PRO A 8 9.03 4.44 4.41
N GLY A 9 9.12 4.29 5.73
CA GLY A 9 8.15 4.83 6.69
C GLY A 9 7.94 3.91 7.87
N HIS A 10 7.73 2.61 7.64
CA HIS A 10 7.79 1.63 8.72
C HIS A 10 9.22 1.44 9.20
N THR A 11 10.13 1.16 8.27
CA THR A 11 11.58 1.28 8.46
C THR A 11 12.20 2.18 7.38
N PRO A 12 13.40 2.72 7.58
CA PRO A 12 14.07 3.57 6.58
C PRO A 12 14.38 2.84 5.26
N GLY A 13 14.58 1.51 5.31
CA GLY A 13 14.97 0.67 4.18
C GLY A 13 13.86 -0.23 3.62
N SER A 14 12.60 -0.01 4.02
CA SER A 14 11.47 -0.84 3.54
C SER A 14 11.31 -0.73 2.02
N MET A 15 10.99 -1.85 1.37
CA MET A 15 10.82 -1.96 -0.08
C MET A 15 9.70 -2.96 -0.41
N ALA A 16 8.94 -2.66 -1.46
CA ALA A 16 7.97 -3.58 -2.06
C ALA A 16 8.49 -4.07 -3.43
N LEU A 17 8.10 -5.27 -3.81
CA LEU A 17 8.41 -5.83 -5.13
C LEU A 17 7.15 -5.88 -5.98
N HIS A 18 7.19 -5.23 -7.14
CA HIS A 18 6.10 -5.22 -8.11
C HIS A 18 6.43 -6.14 -9.27
N TYR A 19 5.51 -7.05 -9.61
CA TYR A 19 5.74 -8.08 -10.61
C TYR A 19 4.63 -8.11 -11.65
N ARG A 20 5.02 -8.06 -12.93
CA ARG A 20 4.14 -8.19 -14.11
C ARG A 20 2.90 -7.29 -14.06
N ASN A 21 3.03 -6.08 -13.50
CA ASN A 21 1.92 -5.13 -13.37
C ASN A 21 0.66 -5.71 -12.69
N ARG A 22 0.85 -6.70 -11.81
CA ARG A 22 -0.25 -7.50 -11.26
C ARG A 22 -0.08 -7.85 -9.80
N PHE A 23 1.14 -8.14 -9.35
CA PHE A 23 1.40 -8.55 -7.97
C PHE A 23 2.27 -7.54 -7.25
N LEU A 24 1.87 -7.16 -6.04
CA LEU A 24 2.67 -6.38 -5.11
C LEU A 24 3.02 -7.25 -3.90
N PHE A 25 4.29 -7.65 -3.80
CA PHE A 25 4.84 -8.21 -2.56
C PHE A 25 5.21 -7.04 -1.66
N SER A 26 4.36 -6.74 -0.69
CA SER A 26 4.41 -5.51 0.10
C SER A 26 5.24 -5.62 1.37
N GLY A 27 5.64 -6.83 1.76
CA GLY A 27 6.24 -7.08 3.07
C GLY A 27 5.32 -6.54 4.17
N ASP A 28 5.87 -5.75 5.07
CA ASP A 28 5.13 -5.17 6.18
C ASP A 28 4.47 -3.82 5.84
N HIS A 29 4.53 -3.37 4.58
CA HIS A 29 4.10 -2.04 4.20
C HIS A 29 2.58 -1.91 4.01
N LEU A 30 1.92 -2.93 3.48
CA LEU A 30 0.50 -2.88 3.08
C LEU A 30 -0.10 -4.28 3.16
N TRP A 31 -1.28 -4.43 3.76
CA TRP A 31 -1.99 -5.71 3.87
C TRP A 31 -3.50 -5.52 3.76
N TRP A 32 -4.24 -6.62 3.60
CA TRP A 32 -5.69 -6.62 3.74
C TRP A 32 -6.12 -6.92 5.17
N ASN A 33 -7.04 -6.13 5.70
CA ASN A 33 -7.76 -6.47 6.92
C ASN A 33 -9.12 -7.07 6.53
N ARG A 34 -9.26 -8.39 6.64
CA ARG A 34 -10.50 -9.10 6.28
C ARG A 34 -11.70 -8.70 7.14
N ASN A 35 -11.50 -8.38 8.42
CA ASN A 35 -12.62 -8.03 9.30
C ASN A 35 -13.21 -6.66 8.94
N LEU A 36 -12.35 -5.71 8.56
CA LEU A 36 -12.75 -4.35 8.19
C LEU A 36 -12.96 -4.17 6.67
N GLN A 37 -12.68 -5.21 5.88
CA GLN A 37 -12.76 -5.19 4.41
C GLN A 37 -12.05 -3.97 3.80
N GLN A 38 -10.81 -3.71 4.25
CA GLN A 38 -10.03 -2.56 3.79
C GLN A 38 -8.52 -2.83 3.82
N LEU A 39 -7.75 -2.04 3.07
CA LEU A 39 -6.29 -2.03 3.17
C LEU A 39 -5.82 -1.39 4.49
N GLY A 40 -4.76 -1.94 5.06
CA GLY A 40 -4.06 -1.43 6.25
C GLY A 40 -2.56 -1.26 6.02
N THR A 41 -1.90 -0.50 6.89
CA THR A 41 -0.46 -0.20 6.90
C THR A 41 -0.01 0.04 8.35
N PRO A 42 1.29 -0.08 8.73
CA PRO A 42 1.74 -0.10 10.13
C PRO A 42 1.30 1.10 10.95
N GLU A 43 0.60 0.87 12.06
CA GLU A 43 0.17 1.93 13.00
C GLU A 43 1.09 2.02 14.22
N ARG A 44 1.87 0.98 14.49
CA ARG A 44 2.82 0.89 15.60
C ARG A 44 4.24 0.73 15.07
N LEU A 45 5.22 1.19 15.85
CA LEU A 45 6.64 1.12 15.49
C LEU A 45 6.92 1.73 14.10
N VAL A 46 6.24 2.84 13.79
CA VAL A 46 6.43 3.59 12.55
C VAL A 46 7.61 4.53 12.74
N TRP A 47 8.64 4.38 11.92
CA TRP A 47 9.82 5.24 11.95
C TRP A 47 9.52 6.69 11.52
N ASP A 48 8.77 6.87 10.43
CA ASP A 48 8.34 8.19 9.93
C ASP A 48 6.97 8.07 9.24
N ASP A 49 5.93 8.56 9.90
CA ASP A 49 4.55 8.48 9.42
C ASP A 49 4.29 9.36 8.19
N ALA A 50 4.95 10.53 8.10
CA ALA A 50 4.84 11.38 6.93
C ALA A 50 5.51 10.72 5.70
N CYS A 51 6.62 10.01 5.91
CA CYS A 51 7.27 9.21 4.88
C CYS A 51 6.41 8.01 4.49
N LEU A 52 5.80 7.32 5.46
CA LEU A 52 4.87 6.22 5.22
C LEU A 52 3.69 6.68 4.34
N LYS A 53 3.08 7.83 4.65
CA LYS A 53 2.03 8.45 3.82
C LYS A 53 2.49 8.65 2.37
N ARG A 54 3.70 9.21 2.17
CA ARG A 54 4.26 9.43 0.83
C ARG A 54 4.49 8.11 0.09
N SER A 55 4.94 7.08 0.80
CA SER A 55 5.17 5.75 0.26
C SER A 55 3.87 5.05 -0.14
N VAL A 56 2.82 5.10 0.68
CA VAL A 56 1.49 4.59 0.30
C VAL A 56 0.93 5.36 -0.89
N ARG A 57 1.05 6.69 -0.90
CA ARG A 57 0.60 7.53 -2.03
C ARG A 57 1.32 7.19 -3.32
N LYS A 58 2.62 6.90 -3.26
CA LYS A 58 3.40 6.50 -4.44
C LYS A 58 2.86 5.22 -5.10
N LEU A 59 2.28 4.30 -4.33
CA LEU A 59 1.68 3.07 -4.89
C LEU A 59 0.51 3.35 -5.85
N LEU A 60 -0.15 4.51 -5.77
CA LEU A 60 -1.19 4.92 -6.73
C LEU A 60 -0.68 5.06 -8.17
N ASN A 61 0.64 5.19 -8.37
CA ASN A 61 1.28 5.27 -9.67
C ASN A 61 1.61 3.88 -10.27
N HIS A 62 1.32 2.80 -9.55
CA HIS A 62 1.61 1.43 -9.97
C HIS A 62 0.32 0.61 -10.10
N SER A 63 0.16 -0.05 -11.25
CA SER A 63 -0.97 -0.95 -11.47
C SER A 63 -0.70 -2.33 -10.89
N PHE A 64 -1.50 -2.76 -9.91
CA PHE A 64 -1.48 -4.13 -9.40
C PHE A 64 -2.87 -4.55 -8.93
N GLU A 65 -3.10 -5.86 -8.88
CA GLU A 65 -4.37 -6.49 -8.51
C GLU A 65 -4.24 -7.31 -7.23
N TRP A 66 -3.04 -7.80 -6.93
CA TRP A 66 -2.75 -8.58 -5.74
C TRP A 66 -1.87 -7.80 -4.76
N VAL A 67 -2.25 -7.83 -3.48
CA VAL A 67 -1.36 -7.51 -2.36
C VAL A 67 -0.99 -8.81 -1.66
N LEU A 68 0.31 -9.07 -1.56
CA LEU A 68 0.90 -10.25 -0.94
C LEU A 68 1.82 -9.80 0.21
N PRO A 69 1.28 -9.67 1.44
CA PRO A 69 2.04 -9.10 2.55
C PRO A 69 2.91 -10.12 3.27
N GLY A 70 3.84 -9.61 4.08
CA GLY A 70 4.60 -10.42 5.05
C GLY A 70 3.77 -10.82 6.28
N HIS A 71 2.72 -10.06 6.59
CA HIS A 71 1.77 -10.32 7.66
C HIS A 71 0.36 -9.84 7.30
N GLY A 72 -0.65 -10.36 7.99
CA GLY A 72 -2.05 -10.11 7.63
C GLY A 72 -2.48 -10.90 6.40
N GLU A 73 -3.59 -10.49 5.77
CA GLU A 73 -4.20 -11.26 4.68
C GLU A 73 -3.78 -10.74 3.31
N ARG A 74 -3.66 -11.67 2.35
CA ARG A 74 -3.59 -11.34 0.93
C ARG A 74 -4.96 -10.93 0.40
N ILE A 75 -4.99 -10.12 -0.67
CA ILE A 75 -6.22 -9.79 -1.37
C ILE A 75 -5.98 -9.66 -2.87
N HIS A 76 -7.00 -10.02 -3.63
CA HIS A 76 -7.13 -9.70 -5.05
C HIS A 76 -8.27 -8.71 -5.24
N LEU A 77 -8.00 -7.62 -5.95
CA LEU A 77 -8.98 -6.65 -6.41
C LEU A 77 -8.67 -6.29 -7.85
N HIS A 78 -9.68 -5.92 -8.65
CA HIS A 78 -9.38 -5.34 -9.96
C HIS A 78 -8.62 -4.02 -9.78
N HIS A 79 -7.83 -3.65 -10.80
CA HIS A 79 -6.96 -2.47 -10.73
C HIS A 79 -7.67 -1.18 -10.25
N ARG A 80 -8.91 -0.93 -10.71
CA ARG A 80 -9.70 0.24 -10.29
C ARG A 80 -10.05 0.19 -8.80
N ASP A 81 -10.48 -0.98 -8.34
CA ASP A 81 -10.88 -1.21 -6.94
C ASP A 81 -9.67 -1.15 -6.01
N MET A 82 -8.50 -1.65 -6.46
CA MET A 82 -7.25 -1.55 -5.71
C MET A 82 -6.83 -0.08 -5.54
N LYS A 83 -6.91 0.71 -6.61
CA LYS A 83 -6.61 2.15 -6.55
C LYS A 83 -7.58 2.87 -5.59
N GLN A 84 -8.87 2.55 -5.68
CA GLN A 84 -9.87 3.09 -4.76
C GLN A 84 -9.59 2.70 -3.30
N ALA A 85 -9.20 1.45 -3.04
CA ALA A 85 -8.86 1.00 -1.69
C ALA A 85 -7.62 1.73 -1.12
N LEU A 86 -6.62 2.04 -1.95
CA LEU A 86 -5.47 2.87 -1.56
C LEU A 86 -5.90 4.31 -1.24
N ASP A 87 -6.76 4.91 -2.07
CA ASP A 87 -7.29 6.26 -1.82
C ASP A 87 -8.09 6.31 -0.51
N GLN A 88 -8.92 5.30 -0.24
CA GLN A 88 -9.67 5.16 1.02
C GLN A 88 -8.73 5.01 2.22
N LEU A 89 -7.65 4.23 2.10
CA LEU A 89 -6.61 4.13 3.15
C LEU A 89 -5.97 5.50 3.41
N LEU A 90 -5.59 6.23 2.36
CA LEU A 90 -4.99 7.56 2.47
C LEU A 90 -5.93 8.58 3.13
N GLN A 91 -7.21 8.55 2.77
CA GLN A 91 -8.25 9.38 3.37
C GLN A 91 -8.44 9.06 4.84
N ARG A 92 -8.69 7.79 5.16
CA ARG A 92 -9.01 7.34 6.52
C ARG A 92 -7.86 7.58 7.51
N ARG A 93 -6.62 7.37 7.09
CA ARG A 93 -5.45 7.49 7.98
C ARG A 93 -4.88 8.90 8.05
N TRP A 94 -4.86 9.63 6.93
CA TRP A 94 -4.13 10.90 6.82
C TRP A 94 -4.96 12.09 6.32
N ASN A 95 -6.30 11.97 6.32
CA ASN A 95 -7.22 12.98 5.80
C ASN A 95 -6.84 13.50 4.40
N PHE A 96 -6.26 12.63 3.58
CA PHE A 96 -5.79 12.98 2.25
C PHE A 96 -6.97 13.26 1.33
N ARG A 97 -6.99 14.41 0.67
CA ARG A 97 -7.95 14.70 -0.40
C ARG A 97 -7.23 14.53 -1.75
N PRO A 98 -7.66 13.61 -2.61
CA PRO A 98 -7.12 13.55 -3.96
C PRO A 98 -7.41 14.89 -4.65
N SER A 99 -6.44 15.46 -5.35
CA SER A 99 -6.68 16.60 -6.23
C SER A 99 -7.70 16.16 -7.27
N SER A 100 -8.81 16.89 -7.40
CA SER A 100 -9.84 16.66 -8.41
C SER A 100 -9.17 16.46 -9.78
N MET A 101 -9.53 15.38 -10.48
CA MET A 101 -9.18 15.19 -11.90
C MET A 101 -9.77 16.31 -12.75
#